data_AF-A0A7S0D9F3-F1
#
_entry.id   AF-A0A7S0D9F3-F1
#
_cell.length_a   1.000
_cell.length_b   1.000
_cell.length_c   1.000
_cell.angle_alpha   90.00
_cell.angle_beta   90.00
_cell.angle_gamma   90.00
#
_symmetry.space_group_name_H-M   'P 1'
#
loop_
_entity.id
_entity.type
_entity.pdbx_description
1 polymer ?
#
loop_
_entity_poly.entity_id
_entity_poly.type
_entity_poly.pdbx_seq_one_letter_code
_entity_poly.pdbx_strand_id
1 'polypeptide(L)'
;IAAYGGGFGEAFERVKKDWAVVTDLGSATDRGGYLERYLKLSFWASMIVGGSFAFSPLSPLAIVNEYTPSSQFIQRAFGLGTVFMLAPAQFVLLDAAQRGRLGGGTFKKLNLSIALAIAGIDFMTVYTFAAAQALNPDADALKEASGGIYNYVGALAVSFSILAVYLYQGLFAKKDA
;
A
#
# COMPACT_ATOMS: atom_id res chain seq x y z
N ILE A 1 -21.49 -27.87 15.70
CA ILE A 1 -20.59 -26.85 15.10
C ILE A 1 -20.88 -26.61 13.60
N ALA A 2 -21.52 -27.53 12.87
CA ALA A 2 -21.81 -27.37 11.43
C ALA A 2 -23.10 -26.61 11.04
N ALA A 3 -23.75 -25.88 11.95
CA ALA A 3 -25.05 -25.24 11.65
C ALA A 3 -24.93 -23.80 11.08
N TYR A 4 -23.79 -23.13 11.26
CA TYR A 4 -23.65 -21.70 10.91
C TYR A 4 -22.29 -21.32 10.29
N GLY A 5 -21.48 -22.29 9.86
CA GLY A 5 -20.24 -21.99 9.16
C GLY A 5 -19.29 -23.19 9.04
N GLY A 6 -18.46 -23.15 8.01
CA GLY A 6 -17.35 -24.07 7.81
C GLY A 6 -16.44 -24.08 9.01
N GLY A 7 -16.18 -25.26 9.57
CA GLY A 7 -15.26 -25.41 10.70
C GLY A 7 -13.85 -24.92 10.37
N PHE A 8 -12.93 -24.96 11.35
CA PHE A 8 -11.53 -24.55 11.17
C PHE A 8 -10.87 -25.15 9.92
N GLY A 9 -11.21 -26.40 9.55
CA GLY A 9 -10.71 -27.03 8.32
C GLY A 9 -11.08 -26.29 7.03
N GLU A 10 -12.33 -25.83 6.89
CA GLU A 10 -12.75 -25.07 5.70
C GLU A 10 -12.10 -23.68 5.65
N ALA A 11 -11.89 -23.06 6.82
CA ALA A 11 -11.15 -21.80 6.91
C ALA A 11 -9.69 -21.97 6.45
N PHE A 12 -9.00 -23.03 6.89
CA PHE A 12 -7.63 -23.32 6.46
C PHE A 12 -7.54 -23.60 4.95
N GLU A 13 -8.48 -24.35 4.38
CA GLU A 13 -8.51 -24.60 2.94
C GLU A 13 -8.75 -23.32 2.13
N ARG A 14 -9.59 -22.42 2.64
CA ARG A 14 -9.77 -21.10 2.03
C ARG A 14 -8.50 -20.26 2.10
N VAL A 15 -7.83 -20.22 3.25
CA VAL A 15 -6.55 -19.51 3.41
C VAL A 15 -5.50 -20.06 2.46
N LYS A 16 -5.39 -21.39 2.27
CA LYS A 16 -4.45 -21.98 1.31
C LYS A 16 -4.74 -21.54 -0.12
N LYS A 17 -6.01 -21.51 -0.53
CA LYS A 17 -6.41 -21.05 -1.87
C LYS A 17 -6.09 -19.57 -2.07
N ASP A 18 -6.45 -18.74 -1.10
CA ASP A 18 -6.18 -17.30 -1.12
C ASP A 18 -4.66 -17.03 -1.14
N TRP A 19 -3.88 -17.81 -0.39
CA TRP A 19 -2.43 -17.76 -0.38
C TRP A 19 -1.82 -18.12 -1.74
N ALA A 20 -2.31 -19.19 -2.38
CA ALA A 20 -1.84 -19.60 -3.70
C ALA A 20 -2.03 -18.48 -4.74
N VAL A 21 -3.16 -17.76 -4.68
CA VAL A 21 -3.45 -16.64 -5.59
C VAL A 21 -2.44 -15.50 -5.44
N VAL A 22 -2.10 -15.09 -4.20
CA VAL A 22 -1.14 -13.99 -3.99
C VAL A 22 0.31 -14.38 -4.23
N THR A 23 0.66 -15.65 -4.08
CA THR A 23 2.03 -16.14 -4.34
C THR A 23 2.32 -16.37 -5.82
N ASP A 24 1.30 -16.65 -6.63
CA ASP A 24 1.46 -16.82 -8.07
C ASP A 24 1.47 -15.45 -8.78
N LEU A 25 2.64 -14.81 -8.77
CA LEU A 25 2.86 -13.50 -9.38
C LEU A 25 2.83 -13.52 -10.93
N GLY A 26 3.03 -14.70 -11.54
CA GLY A 26 3.12 -14.84 -12.98
C GLY A 26 1.76 -14.94 -13.68
N SER A 27 0.78 -15.55 -13.01
CA SER A 27 -0.56 -15.70 -13.56
C SER A 27 -1.39 -14.42 -13.48
N ALA A 28 -2.23 -14.24 -14.48
CA ALA A 28 -3.32 -13.28 -14.46
C ALA A 28 -4.49 -13.87 -15.23
N THR A 29 -5.71 -13.59 -14.77
CA THR A 29 -6.93 -13.88 -15.51
C THR A 29 -7.05 -12.94 -16.71
N ASP A 30 -7.74 -13.36 -17.78
CA ASP A 30 -7.98 -12.49 -18.95
C ASP A 30 -8.74 -11.21 -18.57
N ARG A 31 -9.62 -11.31 -17.56
CA ARG A 31 -10.39 -10.18 -17.03
C ARG A 31 -9.53 -9.23 -16.18
N GLY A 32 -8.75 -9.79 -15.26
CA GLY A 32 -7.91 -8.99 -14.35
C GLY A 32 -6.66 -8.42 -15.02
N GLY A 33 -6.09 -9.14 -15.99
CA GLY A 33 -4.95 -8.73 -16.81
C GLY A 33 -3.79 -8.14 -15.99
N TYR A 34 -3.25 -7.02 -16.46
CA TYR A 34 -2.17 -6.30 -15.76
C TYR A 34 -2.56 -5.78 -14.39
N LEU A 35 -3.84 -5.48 -14.18
CA LEU A 35 -4.29 -4.93 -12.90
C LEU A 35 -4.22 -5.98 -11.79
N GLU A 36 -4.53 -7.23 -12.10
CA GLU A 36 -4.35 -8.35 -11.18
C GLU A 36 -2.89 -8.48 -10.75
N ARG A 37 -1.94 -8.40 -11.70
CA ARG A 37 -0.50 -8.43 -11.38
C ARG A 37 -0.10 -7.24 -10.51
N TYR A 38 -0.59 -6.05 -10.83
CA TYR A 38 -0.35 -4.85 -10.04
C TYR A 38 -0.83 -5.03 -8.59
N LEU A 39 -2.03 -5.58 -8.37
CA LEU A 39 -2.58 -5.77 -7.02
C LEU A 39 -1.86 -6.87 -6.24
N LYS A 40 -1.43 -7.96 -6.89
CA LYS A 40 -0.55 -8.98 -6.27
C LYS A 40 0.78 -8.39 -5.82
N LEU A 41 1.42 -7.59 -6.68
CA LEU A 41 2.67 -6.91 -6.34
C LEU A 41 2.46 -5.85 -5.25
N SER A 42 1.36 -5.11 -5.31
CA SER A 42 1.00 -4.09 -4.30
C SER A 42 0.75 -4.73 -2.94
N PHE A 43 0.09 -5.89 -2.90
CA PHE A 43 -0.09 -6.68 -1.68
C PHE A 43 1.25 -7.01 -1.03
N TRP A 44 2.18 -7.60 -1.79
CA TRP A 44 3.50 -7.95 -1.27
C TRP A 44 4.35 -6.73 -0.91
N ALA A 45 4.29 -5.67 -1.70
CA ALA A 45 4.96 -4.42 -1.38
C ALA A 45 4.45 -3.87 -0.04
N SER A 46 3.13 -3.87 0.18
CA SER A 46 2.53 -3.42 1.44
C SER A 46 2.91 -4.33 2.62
N MET A 47 2.95 -5.65 2.42
CA MET A 47 3.40 -6.59 3.46
C MET A 47 4.88 -6.37 3.84
N ILE A 48 5.77 -6.23 2.85
CA ILE A 48 7.22 -6.10 3.07
C ILE A 48 7.57 -4.71 3.61
N VAL A 49 7.09 -3.66 2.96
CA VAL A 49 7.35 -2.27 3.36
C VAL A 49 6.67 -1.99 4.68
N GLY A 50 5.37 -2.29 4.80
CA GLY A 50 4.63 -2.12 6.05
C GLY A 50 5.23 -2.90 7.21
N GLY A 51 5.63 -4.16 6.98
CA GLY A 51 6.32 -4.98 7.97
C GLY A 51 7.66 -4.36 8.41
N SER A 52 8.40 -3.80 7.46
CA SER A 52 9.65 -3.09 7.75
C SER A 52 9.37 -1.85 8.61
N PHE A 53 8.36 -1.04 8.30
CA PHE A 53 7.95 0.09 9.15
C PHE A 53 7.47 -0.35 10.55
N ALA A 54 6.75 -1.47 10.64
CA ALA A 54 6.16 -1.96 11.88
C ALA A 54 7.19 -2.56 12.86
N PHE A 55 8.21 -3.24 12.32
CA PHE A 55 9.12 -4.06 13.14
C PHE A 55 10.58 -3.61 13.09
N SER A 56 10.97 -2.74 12.14
CA SER A 56 12.32 -2.20 12.10
C SER A 56 12.51 -1.08 13.14
N PRO A 57 13.65 -1.07 13.85
CA PRO A 57 14.03 0.06 14.70
C PRO A 57 14.45 1.30 13.88
N LEU A 58 14.74 1.14 12.59
CA LEU A 58 15.10 2.22 11.66
C LEU A 58 14.01 2.39 10.62
N SER A 59 13.67 3.63 10.28
CA SER A 59 12.72 3.89 9.20
C SER A 59 13.39 3.60 7.84
N PRO A 60 12.78 2.76 6.98
CA PRO A 60 13.32 2.46 5.64
C PRO A 60 13.45 3.67 4.72
N LEU A 61 12.77 4.79 5.03
CA LEU A 61 12.72 6.00 4.21
C LEU A 61 13.36 7.23 4.87
N ALA A 62 13.85 7.12 6.11
CA ALA A 62 14.41 8.28 6.80
C ALA A 62 15.85 8.57 6.35
N ILE A 63 16.11 9.83 6.01
CA ILE A 63 17.46 10.34 5.72
C ILE A 63 18.26 10.52 7.04
N VAL A 64 17.55 10.79 8.14
CA VAL A 64 18.09 10.84 9.51
C VAL A 64 17.10 10.09 10.40
N ASN A 65 17.53 9.05 11.12
CA ASN A 65 16.64 8.31 12.01
C ASN A 65 16.37 9.13 13.28
N GLU A 66 15.14 9.64 13.41
CA GLU A 66 14.66 10.33 14.60
C GLU A 66 14.26 9.29 15.66
N TYR A 67 14.97 9.25 16.78
CA TYR A 67 14.73 8.26 17.85
C TYR A 67 13.74 8.72 18.92
N THR A 68 13.00 9.81 18.68
CA THR A 68 11.99 10.27 19.64
C THR A 68 10.88 9.22 19.80
N PRO A 69 10.36 8.95 21.01
CA PRO A 69 9.33 7.93 21.20
C PRO A 69 8.08 8.14 20.33
N SER A 70 7.72 9.40 20.06
CA SER A 70 6.59 9.77 19.19
C SER A 70 6.81 9.41 17.73
N SER A 71 8.02 9.60 17.17
CA SER A 71 8.32 9.23 15.77
C SER A 71 8.26 7.72 15.59
N GLN A 72 8.81 6.97 16.55
CA GLN A 72 8.78 5.50 16.56
C GLN A 72 7.35 4.95 16.69
N PHE A 73 6.49 5.60 17.48
CA PHE A 73 5.07 5.22 17.57
C PHE A 73 4.35 5.44 16.24
N ILE A 74 4.53 6.60 15.59
CA ILE A 74 3.93 6.92 14.29
C ILE A 74 4.43 5.96 13.21
N GLN A 75 5.73 5.67 13.18
CA GLN A 75 6.34 4.72 12.24
C GLN A 75 5.69 3.34 12.35
N ARG A 76 5.55 2.82 13.57
CA ARG A 76 4.94 1.52 13.81
C ARG A 76 3.45 1.50 13.48
N ALA A 77 2.73 2.56 13.83
CA ALA A 77 1.31 2.69 13.50
C ALA A 77 1.09 2.70 11.98
N PHE A 78 1.94 3.42 11.22
CA PHE A 78 1.93 3.41 9.76
C PHE A 78 2.22 2.02 9.19
N GLY A 79 3.25 1.35 9.70
CA GLY A 79 3.61 -0.01 9.26
C GLY A 79 2.50 -1.03 9.52
N LEU A 80 1.93 -1.02 10.73
CA LEU A 80 0.82 -1.90 11.11
C LEU A 80 -0.44 -1.60 10.28
N GLY A 81 -0.76 -0.33 10.03
CA GLY A 81 -1.87 0.05 9.15
C GLY A 81 -1.66 -0.45 7.71
N THR A 82 -0.42 -0.38 7.22
CA THR A 82 -0.07 -0.89 5.88
C THR A 82 -0.26 -2.41 5.79
N VAL A 83 0.21 -3.17 6.79
CA VAL A 83 0.11 -4.64 6.83
C VAL A 83 -1.32 -5.12 7.08
N PHE A 84 -2.03 -4.53 8.05
CA PHE A 84 -3.31 -5.08 8.52
C PHE A 84 -4.53 -4.38 7.93
N MET A 85 -4.37 -3.28 7.18
CA MET A 85 -5.47 -2.61 6.50
C MET A 85 -5.25 -2.52 4.99
N LEU A 86 -4.12 -1.95 4.54
CA LEU A 86 -3.89 -1.73 3.11
C LEU A 86 -3.68 -3.03 2.34
N ALA A 87 -2.83 -3.94 2.82
CA ALA A 87 -2.59 -5.22 2.15
C ALA A 87 -3.90 -6.06 2.02
N PRO A 88 -4.72 -6.24 3.08
CA PRO A 88 -6.02 -6.88 2.93
C PRO A 88 -6.96 -6.17 1.94
N ALA A 89 -6.98 -4.83 1.94
CA ALA A 89 -7.78 -4.08 0.97
C ALA A 89 -7.35 -4.34 -0.48
N GLN A 90 -6.05 -4.43 -0.74
CA GLN A 90 -5.50 -4.78 -2.05
C GLN A 90 -5.87 -6.22 -2.46
N PHE A 91 -5.89 -7.15 -1.51
CA PHE A 91 -6.35 -8.51 -1.77
C PHE A 91 -7.85 -8.56 -2.11
N VAL A 92 -8.67 -7.78 -1.42
CA VAL A 92 -10.11 -7.65 -1.75
C VAL A 92 -10.31 -7.04 -3.14
N LEU A 93 -9.50 -6.04 -3.51
CA LEU A 93 -9.53 -5.44 -4.85
C LEU A 93 -9.04 -6.44 -5.91
N LEU A 94 -8.08 -7.31 -5.59
CA LEU A 94 -7.61 -8.37 -6.48
C LEU A 94 -8.73 -9.36 -6.80
N ASP A 95 -9.45 -9.86 -5.79
CA ASP A 95 -10.62 -10.72 -5.99
C ASP A 95 -11.70 -10.01 -6.83
N ALA A 96 -11.93 -8.72 -6.57
CA ALA A 96 -12.87 -7.93 -7.35
C ALA A 96 -12.43 -7.78 -8.81
N ALA A 97 -11.13 -7.62 -9.06
CA ALA A 97 -10.56 -7.49 -10.41
C ALA A 97 -10.74 -8.80 -11.20
N GLN A 98 -10.38 -9.94 -10.60
CA GLN A 98 -10.53 -11.27 -11.20
C GLN A 98 -11.97 -11.58 -11.60
N ARG A 99 -12.94 -11.06 -10.84
CA ARG A 99 -14.38 -11.30 -11.05
C ARG A 99 -15.09 -10.20 -11.85
N GLY A 100 -14.40 -9.17 -12.34
CA GLY A 100 -15.03 -8.07 -13.09
C GLY A 100 -15.95 -7.17 -12.24
N ARG A 101 -15.73 -7.14 -10.92
CA ARG A 101 -16.61 -6.46 -9.94
C ARG A 101 -16.12 -5.10 -9.49
N LEU A 102 -14.94 -4.65 -9.94
CA LEU A 102 -14.32 -3.38 -9.51
C LEU A 102 -15.21 -2.15 -9.70
N GLY A 103 -16.08 -2.14 -10.72
CA GLY A 103 -17.04 -1.04 -10.93
C GLY A 103 -18.18 -0.98 -9.91
N GLY A 104 -18.32 -1.96 -9.02
CA GLY A 104 -19.30 -1.93 -7.94
C GLY A 104 -19.05 -0.78 -6.95
N GLY A 105 -20.13 -0.16 -6.45
CA GLY A 105 -20.03 1.03 -5.59
C GLY A 105 -19.15 0.84 -4.35
N THR A 106 -19.15 -0.35 -3.74
CA THR A 106 -18.29 -0.67 -2.60
C THR A 106 -16.80 -0.61 -2.95
N PHE A 107 -16.40 -1.21 -4.08
CA PHE A 107 -15.00 -1.24 -4.50
C PHE A 107 -14.54 0.13 -5.00
N LYS A 108 -15.41 0.88 -5.69
CA LYS A 108 -15.14 2.28 -6.03
C LYS A 108 -14.88 3.15 -4.81
N LYS A 109 -15.73 3.06 -3.78
CA LYS A 109 -15.54 3.78 -2.51
C LYS A 109 -14.25 3.34 -1.82
N LEU A 110 -13.95 2.05 -1.78
CA LEU A 110 -12.70 1.54 -1.21
C LEU A 110 -11.48 2.13 -1.92
N ASN A 111 -11.46 2.12 -3.25
CA ASN A 111 -10.40 2.73 -4.06
C ASN A 111 -10.26 4.24 -3.77
N LEU A 112 -11.37 4.99 -3.71
CA LEU A 112 -11.34 6.42 -3.39
C LEU A 112 -10.85 6.69 -1.97
N SER A 113 -11.22 5.87 -0.99
CA SER A 113 -10.73 6.01 0.39
C SER A 113 -9.24 5.74 0.49
N ILE A 114 -8.72 4.75 -0.24
CA ILE A 114 -7.28 4.48 -0.32
C ILE A 114 -6.56 5.65 -1.01
N ALA A 115 -7.09 6.15 -2.13
CA ALA A 115 -6.56 7.31 -2.82
C ALA A 115 -6.50 8.54 -1.90
N LEU A 116 -7.56 8.83 -1.15
CA LEU A 116 -7.59 9.93 -0.20
C LEU A 116 -6.54 9.77 0.91
N ALA A 117 -6.37 8.55 1.44
CA ALA A 117 -5.35 8.27 2.45
C ALA A 117 -3.93 8.51 1.90
N ILE A 118 -3.64 8.04 0.69
CA ILE A 118 -2.34 8.25 0.03
C ILE A 118 -2.09 9.73 -0.22
N ALA A 119 -3.08 10.47 -0.74
CA ALA A 119 -2.95 11.91 -0.95
C ALA A 119 -2.66 12.66 0.35
N GLY A 120 -3.26 12.25 1.47
CA GLY A 120 -2.95 12.80 2.80
C GLY A 120 -1.51 12.53 3.23
N ILE A 121 -0.99 11.31 3.00
CA ILE A 121 0.40 10.95 3.29
C ILE A 121 1.37 11.76 2.42
N ASP A 122 1.09 11.90 1.13
CA ASP A 122 1.91 12.69 0.20
C ASP A 122 1.94 14.17 0.60
N PHE A 123 0.78 14.73 0.94
CA PHE A 123 0.67 16.11 1.43
C PHE A 123 1.50 16.33 2.69
N MET A 124 1.38 15.45 3.69
CA MET A 124 2.16 15.54 4.93
C MET A 124 3.66 15.40 4.67
N THR A 125 4.05 14.54 3.73
CA THR A 125 5.44 14.37 3.31
C THR A 125 5.98 15.67 2.72
N VAL A 126 5.30 16.24 1.72
CA VAL A 126 5.70 17.51 1.09
C VAL A 126 5.77 18.64 2.12
N TYR A 127 4.76 18.78 2.97
CA TYR A 127 4.73 19.80 4.02
C TYR A 127 5.92 19.69 4.98
N THR A 128 6.22 18.47 5.46
CA THR A 128 7.31 18.23 6.41
C THR A 128 8.67 18.54 5.79
N PHE A 129 8.90 18.15 4.54
CA PHE A 129 10.15 18.46 3.83
C PHE A 129 10.28 19.96 3.53
N ALA A 130 9.20 20.64 3.16
CA ALA A 130 9.22 22.09 2.97
C ALA A 130 9.54 22.83 4.27
N ALA A 131 8.93 22.41 5.39
CA ALA A 131 9.23 22.96 6.72
C ALA A 131 10.67 22.68 7.15
N ALA A 132 11.21 21.49 6.88
CA ALA A 132 12.60 21.15 7.18
C ALA A 132 13.60 21.98 6.37
N GLN A 133 13.34 22.21 5.07
CA GLN A 133 14.19 23.08 4.24
C GLN A 133 14.22 24.52 4.75
N ALA A 134 13.09 25.03 5.28
CA ALA A 134 13.04 26.38 5.88
C ALA A 134 13.88 26.53 7.15
N LEU A 135 14.25 25.42 7.80
CA LEU A 135 15.08 25.39 9.02
C LEU A 135 16.60 25.24 8.72
N ASN A 136 16.98 25.23 7.43
CA ASN A 136 18.36 25.28 6.95
C ASN A 136 19.30 24.14 7.42
N PRO A 137 18.96 22.84 7.24
CA PRO A 137 19.96 21.78 7.25
C PRO A 137 20.69 21.73 5.90
N ASP A 138 22.00 21.54 5.94
CA ASP A 138 22.92 21.45 4.80
C ASP A 138 22.40 20.48 3.71
N ALA A 139 21.69 21.02 2.70
CA ALA A 139 20.91 20.24 1.73
C ALA A 139 21.80 19.32 0.86
N ASP A 140 23.07 19.70 0.71
CA ASP A 140 24.06 18.95 -0.05
C ASP A 140 24.50 17.66 0.67
N ALA A 141 24.56 17.65 2.02
CA ALA A 141 24.84 16.44 2.81
C ALA A 141 23.71 15.39 2.70
N LEU A 142 22.46 15.83 2.54
CA LEU A 142 21.28 14.97 2.36
C LEU A 142 21.19 14.37 0.95
N LYS A 143 21.74 15.06 -0.05
CA LYS A 143 21.81 14.63 -1.45
C LYS A 143 22.91 13.58 -1.67
N GLU A 144 24.04 13.72 -0.98
CA GLU A 144 25.18 12.78 -1.09
C GLU A 144 24.90 11.44 -0.38
N ALA A 145 24.19 11.46 0.76
CA ALA A 145 23.76 10.26 1.48
C ALA A 145 22.69 9.43 0.75
N SER A 146 22.04 9.97 -0.29
CA SER A 146 20.91 9.35 -1.01
C SER A 146 21.24 8.91 -2.45
N GLY A 147 22.50 8.96 -2.87
CA GLY A 147 22.91 8.52 -4.21
C GLY A 147 22.48 9.45 -5.36
N GLY A 148 22.23 10.73 -5.07
CA GLY A 148 21.96 11.76 -6.08
C GLY A 148 20.49 12.04 -6.40
N ILE A 149 19.54 11.26 -5.86
CA ILE A 149 18.10 11.57 -5.85
C ILE A 149 17.67 11.71 -4.38
N TYR A 150 17.12 12.86 -4.00
CA TYR A 150 16.54 13.00 -2.66
C TYR A 150 15.51 11.88 -2.45
N ASN A 151 15.74 11.01 -1.46
CA ASN A 151 14.97 9.78 -1.20
C ASN A 151 13.44 10.02 -1.21
N TYR A 152 13.00 11.19 -0.72
CA TYR A 152 11.58 11.55 -0.68
C TYR A 152 10.96 11.84 -2.07
N VAL A 153 11.72 12.30 -3.05
CA VAL A 153 11.23 12.57 -4.42
C VAL A 153 10.90 11.25 -5.12
N GLY A 154 11.78 10.24 -4.98
CA GLY A 154 11.52 8.89 -5.47
C GLY A 154 10.30 8.27 -4.80
N ALA A 155 10.19 8.41 -3.47
CA ALA A 155 9.03 7.94 -2.71
C ALA A 155 7.72 8.61 -3.18
N LEU A 156 7.73 9.94 -3.38
CA LEU A 156 6.58 10.68 -3.89
C LEU A 156 6.21 10.24 -5.31
N ALA A 157 7.17 10.05 -6.21
CA ALA A 157 6.89 9.62 -7.58
C ALA A 157 6.18 8.24 -7.62
N VAL A 158 6.65 7.30 -6.79
CA VAL A 158 6.00 5.99 -6.64
C VAL A 158 4.61 6.15 -6.01
N SER A 159 4.50 6.94 -4.94
CA SER A 159 3.24 7.17 -4.23
C SER A 159 2.17 7.81 -5.12
N PHE A 160 2.52 8.86 -5.88
CA PHE A 160 1.63 9.49 -6.86
C PHE A 160 1.18 8.53 -7.96
N SER A 161 2.06 7.62 -8.40
CA SER A 161 1.69 6.59 -9.39
C SER A 161 0.65 5.62 -8.82
N ILE A 162 0.81 5.22 -7.56
CA ILE A 162 -0.14 4.38 -6.82
C ILE A 162 -1.47 5.13 -6.62
N LEU A 163 -1.41 6.40 -6.21
CA LEU A 163 -2.56 7.29 -6.07
C LEU A 163 -3.37 7.36 -7.36
N ALA A 164 -2.70 7.56 -8.49
CA ALA A 164 -3.36 7.66 -9.80
C ALA A 164 -4.13 6.38 -10.15
N VAL A 165 -3.58 5.20 -9.84
CA VAL A 165 -4.27 3.91 -10.08
C VAL A 165 -5.54 3.82 -9.23
N TYR A 166 -5.46 4.03 -7.93
CA TYR A 166 -6.64 3.94 -7.05
C TYR A 166 -7.68 5.02 -7.36
N LEU A 167 -7.25 6.25 -7.66
CA LEU A 167 -8.15 7.33 -8.05
C LEU A 167 -8.87 6.98 -9.36
N TYR A 168 -8.13 6.50 -10.36
CA TYR A 168 -8.70 6.10 -11.64
C TYR A 168 -9.71 4.97 -11.48
N GLN A 169 -9.40 3.95 -10.68
CA GLN A 169 -10.33 2.85 -10.38
C GLN A 169 -11.58 3.36 -9.65
N GLY A 170 -11.40 4.22 -8.66
CA GLY A 170 -12.49 4.81 -7.88
C GLY A 170 -13.49 5.57 -8.75
N LEU A 171 -12.99 6.37 -9.69
CA LEU A 171 -13.82 7.20 -10.56
C LEU A 171 -14.38 6.39 -11.75
N PHE A 172 -13.53 5.63 -12.44
CA PHE A 172 -13.81 5.16 -13.79
C PHE A 172 -13.96 3.65 -13.94
N ALA A 173 -13.71 2.83 -12.90
CA ALA A 173 -13.90 1.39 -13.03
C ALA A 173 -15.33 1.06 -13.50
N LYS A 174 -15.44 0.16 -14.48
CA LYS A 174 -16.72 -0.33 -14.97
C LYS A 174 -17.01 -1.69 -14.37
N LYS A 175 -18.30 -2.02 -14.26
CA LYS A 175 -18.74 -3.35 -13.90
C LYS A 175 -18.83 -4.13 -15.22
N ASP A 176 -18.22 -5.30 -15.28
CA ASP A 176 -18.41 -6.18 -16.43
C ASP A 176 -19.86 -6.66 -16.43
N ALA A 177 -20.51 -6.58 -17.59
CA ALA A 177 -21.92 -6.93 -17.78
C ALA A 177 -22.16 -8.43 -17.57
#